data_AF-A0A538H516-F1
#
_entry.id   AF-A0A538H516-F1
#
_cell.length_a   1.000
_cell.length_b   1.000
_cell.length_c   1.000
_cell.angle_alpha   90.00
_cell.angle_beta   90.00
_cell.angle_gamma   90.00
#
_symmetry.space_group_name_H-M   'P 1'
#
loop_
_entity.id
_entity.type
_entity.pdbx_description
1 polymer ?
#
loop_
_entity_poly.entity_id
_entity_poly.type
_entity_poly.pdbx_seq_one_letter_code
_entity_poly.pdbx_strand_id
1 'polypeptide(L)'
;MADDRRIVISSDPGTSPDDLARHSFSTSFRGFDVTEVRAFLGRIGQELASLRERERELQRRIDELQQRPLRASADDDALLTNLGEETARVLRAAHEAAGDMAGRAEQKVARLVREAQEEAARVRAEADGLLARRVEEAEQVAAGIRRAAEEEIAELRDRVHGETEAELEAARGRGREMVAEAQTVRERILADLTRRRRVGQAQVEQLKVGRDRLLDAYRVVRRTLDEVTEQLTAAEAEARRERAAAPPVALEELPADEQFVDEAPSDRVPEAGAPDMADDDRRSSSVRIVREIALTPEPDVDRQPEPAVEREPDVSDEPAAVEVGHVELDTLDAAVEASVEPEAAGGAEPPSAGRPAPPAENIEALFAKLRADRAEAVADAEEVLAAVERVEEPAPEEAPASVAPAAAEPPLADGDEAALQRRDALLVPIEQALARRLKRALQDEQNAVLDALRTRRGRPSIDTVLPPADEQRGCYQSLVVGALEEAAAVGAEFAGQPGDVDVDGLATDLAGELVGRLRTRLDDSLRESLDDDATELDYSDRVSSAYREFKGHRVEALASDSVAAAFGRGHFGATPDGTRLRWVVDDGDAGCPDCDDDALAGPTAKGDVFPTGQLHPPAHPGCRCLLVPADA
;
A
#
# COMPACT_ATOMS: atom_id res chain seq x y z
N MET A 1 87.17 -32.45 44.96
CA MET A 1 87.49 -33.89 45.15
C MET A 1 87.17 -34.23 46.59
N ALA A 2 86.17 -35.06 46.84
CA ALA A 2 85.85 -35.54 48.19
C ALA A 2 86.47 -36.93 48.38
N ASP A 3 87.21 -37.12 49.48
CA ASP A 3 87.91 -38.36 49.80
C ASP A 3 86.89 -39.39 50.34
N ASP A 4 86.36 -40.25 49.46
CA ASP A 4 85.40 -41.33 49.78
C ASP A 4 86.08 -42.43 50.61
N ARG A 5 86.30 -42.14 51.90
CA ARG A 5 86.82 -43.10 52.88
C ARG A 5 85.74 -44.10 53.26
N ARG A 6 85.48 -45.03 52.34
CA ARG A 6 84.62 -46.20 52.55
C ARG A 6 84.99 -46.90 53.85
N ILE A 7 84.06 -46.88 54.79
CA ILE A 7 84.19 -47.58 56.07
C ILE A 7 84.02 -49.07 55.78
N VAL A 8 85.14 -49.78 55.63
CA VAL A 8 85.15 -51.24 55.59
C VAL A 8 84.82 -51.75 56.99
N ILE A 9 83.55 -52.07 57.22
CA ILE A 9 83.12 -52.83 58.40
C ILE A 9 83.64 -54.26 58.20
N SER A 10 84.90 -54.49 58.57
CA SER A 10 85.45 -55.84 58.66
C SER A 10 84.81 -56.54 59.84
N SER A 11 83.78 -57.32 59.53
CA SER A 11 83.14 -58.30 60.40
C SER A 11 83.98 -59.58 60.38
N ASP A 12 84.99 -59.64 61.23
CA ASP A 12 85.66 -60.91 61.53
C ASP A 12 84.62 -61.89 62.11
N PRO A 13 84.58 -63.16 61.67
CA PRO A 13 83.70 -64.17 62.26
C PRO A 13 84.26 -64.62 63.62
N GLY A 14 84.10 -63.78 64.64
CA GLY A 14 84.37 -64.13 66.03
C GLY A 14 83.42 -65.24 66.51
N THR A 15 83.87 -66.03 67.49
CA THR A 15 83.11 -67.16 68.04
C THR A 15 81.73 -66.69 68.50
N SER A 16 80.65 -67.22 67.89
CA SER A 16 79.31 -66.73 68.20
C SER A 16 78.85 -67.22 69.58
N PRO A 17 77.91 -66.52 70.25
CA PRO A 17 77.31 -67.00 71.50
C PRO A 17 76.71 -68.40 71.38
N ASP A 18 76.22 -68.76 70.18
CA ASP A 18 75.68 -70.07 69.85
C ASP A 18 76.78 -71.15 69.76
N ASP A 19 77.98 -70.82 69.27
CA ASP A 19 79.13 -71.72 69.25
C ASP A 19 79.65 -71.98 70.66
N LEU A 20 79.65 -70.95 71.52
CA LEU A 20 79.97 -71.08 72.95
C LEU A 20 78.99 -72.01 73.67
N ALA A 21 77.69 -71.90 73.39
CA ALA A 21 76.66 -72.71 74.00
C ALA A 21 76.69 -74.19 73.55
N ARG A 22 77.23 -74.48 72.35
CA ARG A 22 77.26 -75.83 71.75
C ARG A 22 78.61 -76.55 71.93
N HIS A 23 79.65 -75.88 72.44
CA HIS A 23 80.99 -76.46 72.54
C HIS A 23 81.06 -77.58 73.60
N SER A 24 81.21 -78.82 73.15
CA SER A 24 81.51 -79.99 74.00
C SER A 24 83.02 -80.20 74.13
N PHE A 25 83.48 -80.63 75.29
CA PHE A 25 84.89 -80.96 75.55
C PHE A 25 85.06 -82.48 75.65
N SER A 26 86.23 -82.98 75.27
CA SER A 26 86.62 -84.37 75.49
C SER A 26 86.76 -84.71 76.98
N THR A 27 86.63 -85.99 77.33
CA THR A 27 86.70 -86.46 78.73
C THR A 27 87.99 -87.23 79.02
N SER A 28 88.60 -86.93 80.16
CA SER A 28 89.78 -87.57 80.72
C SER A 28 89.44 -88.39 81.99
N PHE A 29 90.39 -89.19 82.48
CA PHE A 29 90.18 -90.03 83.67
C PHE A 29 90.02 -89.17 84.93
N ARG A 30 88.76 -88.85 85.27
CA ARG A 30 88.24 -87.87 86.27
C ARG A 30 87.86 -86.46 85.76
N GLY A 31 87.35 -86.31 84.54
CA GLY A 31 86.60 -85.09 84.16
C GLY A 31 86.62 -84.78 82.67
N PHE A 32 86.47 -83.51 82.31
CA PHE A 32 86.82 -83.01 80.98
C PHE A 32 88.35 -82.87 80.83
N ASP A 33 88.88 -82.78 79.61
CA ASP A 33 90.29 -82.45 79.40
C ASP A 33 90.56 -80.99 79.79
N VAL A 34 91.31 -80.82 80.87
CA VAL A 34 91.74 -79.52 81.41
C VAL A 34 92.55 -78.72 80.39
N THR A 35 93.25 -79.40 79.48
CA THR A 35 94.07 -78.79 78.42
C THR A 35 93.18 -78.14 77.36
N GLU A 36 92.17 -78.88 76.89
CA GLU A 36 91.20 -78.42 75.90
C GLU A 36 90.34 -77.27 76.44
N VAL A 37 89.81 -77.42 77.66
CA VAL A 37 89.03 -76.37 78.34
C VAL A 37 89.87 -75.10 78.53
N ARG A 38 91.14 -75.22 78.94
CA ARG A 38 92.02 -74.05 79.10
C ARG A 38 92.35 -73.39 77.76
N ALA A 39 92.54 -74.16 76.68
CA ALA A 39 92.78 -73.62 75.34
C ALA A 39 91.54 -72.89 74.78
N PHE A 40 90.33 -73.40 75.03
CA PHE A 40 89.09 -72.76 74.65
C PHE A 40 88.81 -71.47 75.44
N LEU A 41 88.92 -71.53 76.77
CA LEU A 41 88.82 -70.33 77.63
C LEU A 41 89.90 -69.28 77.27
N GLY A 42 91.08 -69.72 76.85
CA GLY A 42 92.14 -68.84 76.34
C GLY A 42 91.73 -68.09 75.06
N ARG A 43 91.11 -68.77 74.09
CA ARG A 43 90.57 -68.15 72.87
C ARG A 43 89.45 -67.15 73.19
N ILE A 44 88.48 -67.52 74.03
CA ILE A 44 87.41 -66.61 74.48
C ILE A 44 87.99 -65.38 75.18
N GLY A 45 89.00 -65.56 76.03
CA GLY A 45 89.70 -64.46 76.69
C GLY A 45 90.36 -63.48 75.71
N GLN A 46 90.89 -63.97 74.59
CA GLN A 46 91.47 -63.15 73.52
C GLN A 46 90.39 -62.39 72.73
N GLU A 47 89.26 -63.04 72.40
CA GLU A 47 88.14 -62.37 71.71
C GLU A 47 87.46 -61.31 72.59
N LEU A 48 87.23 -61.59 73.87
CA LEU A 48 86.69 -60.59 74.80
C LEU A 48 87.65 -59.41 75.03
N ALA A 49 88.97 -59.63 74.87
CA ALA A 49 89.94 -58.54 74.90
C ALA A 49 89.90 -57.69 73.62
N SER A 50 89.81 -58.31 72.42
CA SER A 50 89.75 -57.58 71.15
C SER A 50 88.45 -56.80 70.98
N LEU A 51 87.32 -57.35 71.43
CA LEU A 51 86.03 -56.66 71.45
C LEU A 51 86.06 -55.41 72.33
N ARG A 52 86.62 -55.50 73.55
CA ARG A 52 86.77 -54.34 74.45
C ARG A 52 87.72 -53.28 73.89
N GLU A 53 88.78 -53.69 73.18
CA GLU A 53 89.68 -52.72 72.55
C GLU A 53 88.98 -51.97 71.40
N ARG A 54 88.16 -52.68 70.61
CA ARG A 54 87.35 -52.09 69.54
C ARG A 54 86.22 -51.20 70.08
N GLU A 55 85.64 -51.53 71.24
CA GLU A 55 84.69 -50.68 71.95
C GLU A 55 85.33 -49.35 72.38
N ARG A 56 86.53 -49.38 72.99
CA ARG A 56 87.29 -48.17 73.37
C ARG A 56 87.71 -47.31 72.16
N GLU A 57 87.99 -47.93 71.03
CA GLU A 57 88.31 -47.24 69.78
C GLU A 57 87.08 -46.53 69.21
N LEU A 58 85.91 -47.20 69.21
CA LEU A 58 84.66 -46.58 68.78
C LEU A 58 84.21 -45.44 69.70
N GLN A 59 84.36 -45.61 71.03
CA GLN A 59 84.12 -44.56 72.02
C GLN A 59 85.01 -43.33 71.76
N ARG A 60 86.32 -43.53 71.58
CA ARG A 60 87.25 -42.44 71.22
C ARG A 60 86.85 -41.69 69.94
N ARG A 61 86.38 -42.40 68.90
CA ARG A 61 85.91 -41.76 67.66
C ARG A 61 84.61 -40.99 67.84
N ILE A 62 83.71 -41.46 68.70
CA ILE A 62 82.48 -40.72 69.07
C ILE A 62 82.88 -39.44 69.80
N ASP A 63 83.79 -39.52 70.77
CA ASP A 63 84.30 -38.36 71.49
C ASP A 63 85.01 -37.36 70.56
N GLU A 64 85.86 -37.81 69.63
CA GLU A 64 86.51 -36.94 68.63
C GLU A 64 85.50 -36.23 67.72
N LEU A 65 84.43 -36.91 67.31
CA LEU A 65 83.36 -36.33 66.49
C LEU A 65 82.49 -35.35 67.29
N GLN A 66 82.23 -35.63 68.57
CA GLN A 66 81.46 -34.75 69.46
C GLN A 66 82.26 -33.53 69.94
N GLN A 67 83.57 -33.68 70.14
CA GLN A 67 84.47 -32.60 70.56
C GLN A 67 84.93 -31.71 69.39
N ARG A 68 84.64 -32.08 68.13
CA ARG A 68 84.91 -31.24 66.96
C ARG A 68 84.03 -29.99 67.03
N PRO A 69 84.57 -28.79 67.34
CA PRO A 69 83.74 -27.60 67.42
C PRO A 69 83.27 -27.27 66.01
N LEU A 70 81.97 -27.02 65.84
CA LEU A 70 81.47 -26.36 64.65
C LEU A 70 82.18 -25.02 64.53
N ARG A 71 83.04 -24.87 63.52
CA ARG A 71 83.48 -23.54 63.08
C ARG A 71 82.28 -22.86 62.44
N ALA A 72 81.47 -22.19 63.25
CA ALA A 72 80.65 -21.11 62.76
C ALA A 72 81.60 -20.01 62.28
N SER A 73 81.73 -19.85 60.97
CA SER A 73 82.26 -18.62 60.38
C SER A 73 81.29 -17.50 60.70
N ALA A 74 81.78 -16.42 61.30
CA ALA A 74 80.98 -15.21 61.55
C ALA A 74 80.66 -14.42 60.24
N ASP A 75 80.96 -15.01 59.07
CA ASP A 75 80.71 -14.44 57.74
C ASP A 75 79.35 -14.85 57.16
N ASP A 76 78.78 -16.00 57.53
CA ASP A 76 77.58 -16.54 56.86
C ASP A 76 76.37 -15.59 57.00
N ASP A 77 76.16 -15.03 58.19
CA ASP A 77 75.09 -14.07 58.49
C ASP A 77 75.32 -12.70 57.80
N ALA A 78 76.59 -12.30 57.67
CA ALA A 78 76.98 -11.09 56.96
C ALA A 78 76.82 -11.26 55.43
N LEU A 79 77.14 -12.43 54.88
CA LEU A 79 76.93 -12.76 53.47
C LEU A 79 75.43 -12.82 53.13
N LEU A 80 74.60 -13.42 54.00
CA LEU A 80 73.14 -13.42 53.84
C LEU A 80 72.57 -11.99 53.88
N THR A 81 73.06 -11.13 54.77
CA THR A 81 72.64 -9.73 54.86
C THR A 81 73.02 -8.95 53.60
N ASN A 82 74.29 -9.02 53.16
CA ASN A 82 74.75 -8.35 51.94
C ASN A 82 74.03 -8.86 50.68
N LEU A 83 73.76 -10.16 50.59
CA LEU A 83 72.98 -10.74 49.48
C LEU A 83 71.51 -10.26 49.52
N GLY A 84 70.92 -10.13 50.71
CA GLY A 84 69.61 -9.52 50.91
C GLY A 84 69.54 -8.06 50.47
N GLU A 85 70.57 -7.26 50.80
CA GLU A 85 70.66 -5.86 50.36
C GLU A 85 70.85 -5.70 48.85
N GLU A 86 71.72 -6.49 48.22
CA GLU A 86 71.94 -6.44 46.77
C GLU A 86 70.72 -6.97 46.00
N THR A 87 70.09 -8.06 46.44
CA THR A 87 68.84 -8.54 45.81
C THR A 87 67.70 -7.53 45.98
N ALA A 88 67.55 -6.90 47.14
CA ALA A 88 66.58 -5.82 47.34
C ALA A 88 66.92 -4.55 46.53
N ARG A 89 68.20 -4.30 46.20
CA ARG A 89 68.61 -3.22 45.29
C ARG A 89 68.27 -3.55 43.84
N VAL A 90 68.57 -4.77 43.38
CA VAL A 90 68.23 -5.26 42.03
C VAL A 90 66.72 -5.28 41.81
N LEU A 91 65.93 -5.76 42.78
CA LEU A 91 64.47 -5.75 42.70
C LEU A 91 63.91 -4.33 42.63
N ARG A 92 64.43 -3.39 43.44
CA ARG A 92 64.01 -1.97 43.35
C ARG A 92 64.34 -1.36 41.99
N ALA A 93 65.56 -1.57 41.47
CA ALA A 93 65.95 -1.09 40.15
C ALA A 93 65.11 -1.72 39.02
N ALA A 94 64.73 -3.00 39.15
CA ALA A 94 63.84 -3.67 38.21
C ALA A 94 62.40 -3.12 38.27
N HIS A 95 61.88 -2.85 39.46
CA HIS A 95 60.56 -2.21 39.63
C HIS A 95 60.54 -0.76 39.12
N GLU A 96 61.60 0.01 39.39
CA GLU A 96 61.78 1.36 38.87
C GLU A 96 61.81 1.35 37.34
N ALA A 97 62.66 0.51 36.73
CA ALA A 97 62.73 0.34 35.28
C ALA A 97 61.41 -0.15 34.66
N ALA A 98 60.66 -1.02 35.34
CA ALA A 98 59.33 -1.48 34.91
C ALA A 98 58.29 -0.36 34.97
N GLY A 99 58.28 0.46 36.03
CA GLY A 99 57.42 1.65 36.13
C GLY A 99 57.74 2.68 35.06
N ASP A 100 59.04 2.89 34.79
CA ASP A 100 59.55 3.72 33.70
C ASP A 100 59.10 3.23 32.31
N MET A 101 59.10 1.91 32.10
CA MET A 101 58.58 1.29 30.88
C MET A 101 57.07 1.43 30.75
N ALA A 102 56.32 1.24 31.85
CA ALA A 102 54.88 1.43 31.89
C ALA A 102 54.50 2.88 31.57
N GLY A 103 55.10 3.86 32.25
CA GLY A 103 54.84 5.29 31.99
C GLY A 103 55.19 5.73 30.57
N ARG A 104 56.27 5.19 29.97
CA ARG A 104 56.58 5.43 28.54
C ARG A 104 55.57 4.76 27.60
N ALA A 105 55.06 3.57 27.95
CA ALA A 105 54.03 2.89 27.17
C ALA A 105 52.70 3.64 27.24
N GLU A 106 52.26 4.06 28.43
CA GLU A 106 51.07 4.88 28.65
C GLU A 106 51.14 6.20 27.87
N GLN A 107 52.26 6.93 27.94
CA GLN A 107 52.47 8.15 27.16
C GLN A 107 52.40 7.90 25.65
N LYS A 108 52.96 6.77 25.17
CA LYS A 108 52.87 6.38 23.76
C LYS A 108 51.44 6.04 23.35
N VAL A 109 50.69 5.32 24.19
CA VAL A 109 49.27 5.00 23.94
C VAL A 109 48.43 6.27 23.94
N ALA A 110 48.58 7.15 24.93
CA ALA A 110 47.87 8.43 25.00
C ALA A 110 48.15 9.33 23.78
N ARG A 111 49.39 9.29 23.25
CA ARG A 111 49.75 9.96 22.00
C ARG A 111 49.06 9.33 20.78
N LEU A 112 49.12 8.01 20.63
CA LEU A 112 48.49 7.30 19.51
C LEU A 112 46.96 7.46 19.50
N VAL A 113 46.32 7.44 20.68
CA VAL A 113 44.88 7.71 20.82
C VAL A 113 44.54 9.12 20.37
N ARG A 114 45.35 10.12 20.72
CA ARG A 114 45.15 11.50 20.27
C ARG A 114 45.35 11.64 18.75
N GLU A 115 46.42 11.08 18.21
CA GLU A 115 46.70 11.10 16.75
C GLU A 115 45.53 10.43 15.99
N ALA A 116 45.03 9.27 16.45
CA ALA A 116 43.86 8.61 15.87
C ALA A 116 42.55 9.40 16.01
N GLN A 117 42.35 10.13 17.12
CA GLN A 117 41.19 11.01 17.32
C GLN A 117 41.24 12.24 16.42
N GLU A 118 42.41 12.84 16.22
CA GLU A 118 42.63 13.96 15.29
C GLU A 118 42.43 13.52 13.84
N GLU A 119 42.91 12.34 13.45
CA GLU A 119 42.66 11.74 12.14
C GLU A 119 41.16 11.43 11.92
N ALA A 120 40.49 10.83 12.91
CA ALA A 120 39.05 10.56 12.83
C ALA A 120 38.21 11.84 12.73
N ALA A 121 38.56 12.90 13.48
CA ALA A 121 37.90 14.20 13.38
C ALA A 121 38.12 14.85 12.01
N ARG A 122 39.32 14.73 11.44
CA ARG A 122 39.62 15.20 10.07
C ARG A 122 38.81 14.44 9.02
N VAL A 123 38.74 13.11 9.08
CA VAL A 123 37.96 12.30 8.13
C VAL A 123 36.47 12.64 8.19
N ARG A 124 35.92 12.88 9.38
CA ARG A 124 34.52 13.37 9.53
C ARG A 124 34.33 14.73 8.85
N ALA A 125 35.19 15.71 9.15
CA ALA A 125 35.10 17.03 8.53
C ALA A 125 35.27 17.01 6.99
N GLU A 126 36.10 16.10 6.46
CA GLU A 126 36.21 15.86 5.01
C GLU A 126 34.93 15.23 4.44
N ALA A 127 34.30 14.28 5.14
CA ALA A 127 33.03 13.67 4.75
C ALA A 127 31.85 14.67 4.80
N ASP A 128 31.72 15.43 5.89
CA ASP A 128 30.70 16.46 6.08
C ASP A 128 30.81 17.54 4.97
N GLY A 129 32.03 17.94 4.62
CA GLY A 129 32.29 18.88 3.52
C GLY A 129 31.97 18.33 2.12
N LEU A 130 32.04 17.01 1.91
CA LEU A 130 31.58 16.35 0.68
C LEU A 130 30.06 16.21 0.64
N LEU A 131 29.42 15.88 1.77
CA LEU A 131 27.97 15.82 1.89
C LEU A 131 27.34 17.20 1.66
N ALA A 132 27.86 18.25 2.29
CA ALA A 132 27.38 19.62 2.10
C ALA A 132 27.40 20.05 0.62
N ARG A 133 28.48 19.74 -0.13
CA ARG A 133 28.55 20.01 -1.57
C ARG A 133 27.54 19.21 -2.37
N ARG A 134 27.27 17.94 -2.00
CA ARG A 134 26.29 17.10 -2.68
C ARG A 134 24.85 17.53 -2.41
N VAL A 135 24.57 18.04 -1.21
CA VAL A 135 23.31 18.70 -0.89
C VAL A 135 23.16 19.97 -1.72
N GLU A 136 24.17 20.85 -1.76
CA GLU A 136 24.14 22.07 -2.59
C GLU A 136 23.95 21.78 -4.09
N GLU A 137 24.67 20.79 -4.64
CA GLU A 137 24.51 20.31 -6.03
C GLU A 137 23.07 19.79 -6.29
N ALA A 138 22.51 19.01 -5.36
CA ALA A 138 21.14 18.48 -5.47
C ALA A 138 20.08 19.58 -5.35
N GLU A 139 20.24 20.53 -4.44
CA GLU A 139 19.36 21.70 -4.27
C GLU A 139 19.35 22.58 -5.52
N GLN A 140 20.52 22.82 -6.15
CA GLN A 140 20.62 23.56 -7.40
C GLN A 140 19.89 22.85 -8.55
N VAL A 141 20.00 21.52 -8.64
CA VAL A 141 19.26 20.71 -9.63
C VAL A 141 17.75 20.77 -9.35
N ALA A 142 17.32 20.59 -8.10
CA ALA A 142 15.91 20.66 -7.71
C ALA A 142 15.29 22.04 -7.97
N ALA A 143 16.03 23.12 -7.69
CA ALA A 143 15.63 24.49 -8.02
C ALA A 143 15.58 24.75 -9.53
N GLY A 144 16.43 24.07 -10.31
CA GLY A 144 16.36 24.06 -11.77
C GLY A 144 15.08 23.39 -12.29
N ILE A 145 14.74 22.21 -11.76
CA ILE A 145 13.53 21.45 -12.12
C ILE A 145 12.27 22.24 -11.75
N ARG A 146 12.18 22.81 -10.54
CA ARG A 146 11.02 23.63 -10.13
C ARG A 146 10.81 24.82 -11.06
N ARG A 147 11.86 25.56 -11.41
CA ARG A 147 11.77 26.70 -12.34
C ARG A 147 11.29 26.29 -13.72
N ALA A 148 11.81 25.18 -14.27
CA ALA A 148 11.36 24.67 -15.57
C ALA A 148 9.88 24.28 -15.54
N ALA A 149 9.42 23.62 -14.46
CA ALA A 149 8.01 23.28 -14.28
C ALA A 149 7.12 24.54 -14.13
N GLU A 150 7.57 25.57 -13.41
CA GLU A 150 6.87 26.85 -13.30
C GLU A 150 6.75 27.56 -14.65
N GLU A 151 7.81 27.55 -15.47
CA GLU A 151 7.84 28.09 -16.83
C GLU A 151 6.88 27.31 -17.76
N GLU A 152 6.90 25.97 -17.75
CA GLU A 152 5.98 25.12 -18.52
C GLU A 152 4.50 25.32 -18.12
N ILE A 153 4.22 25.46 -16.82
CA ILE A 153 2.88 25.73 -16.30
C ILE A 153 2.40 27.13 -16.72
N ALA A 154 3.29 28.14 -16.73
CA ALA A 154 2.96 29.47 -17.22
C ALA A 154 2.64 29.46 -18.72
N GLU A 155 3.48 28.82 -19.55
CA GLU A 155 3.23 28.67 -20.99
C GLU A 155 1.92 27.92 -21.28
N LEU A 156 1.60 26.89 -20.50
CA LEU A 156 0.34 26.15 -20.64
C LEU A 156 -0.87 27.02 -20.27
N ARG A 157 -0.79 27.80 -19.19
CA ARG A 157 -1.84 28.75 -18.78
C ARG A 157 -2.08 29.81 -19.85
N ASP A 158 -1.02 30.42 -20.38
CA ASP A 158 -1.13 31.43 -21.44
C ASP A 158 -1.73 30.85 -22.73
N ARG A 159 -1.36 29.61 -23.08
CA ARG A 159 -1.93 28.89 -24.24
C ARG A 159 -3.43 28.62 -24.06
N VAL A 160 -3.82 28.02 -22.93
CA VAL A 160 -5.24 27.75 -22.62
C VAL A 160 -6.03 29.05 -22.56
N HIS A 161 -5.47 30.11 -21.98
CA HIS A 161 -6.13 31.42 -21.95
C HIS A 161 -6.36 31.96 -23.38
N GLY A 162 -5.33 31.98 -24.22
CA GLY A 162 -5.45 32.40 -25.62
C GLY A 162 -6.43 31.55 -26.45
N GLU A 163 -6.49 30.24 -26.22
CA GLU A 163 -7.47 29.35 -26.83
C GLU A 163 -8.90 29.70 -26.37
N THR A 164 -9.13 29.88 -25.08
CA THR A 164 -10.45 30.28 -24.56
C THR A 164 -10.90 31.66 -25.06
N GLU A 165 -10.00 32.64 -25.17
CA GLU A 165 -10.33 33.94 -25.76
C GLU A 165 -10.71 33.83 -27.25
N ALA A 166 -9.99 32.99 -28.01
CA ALA A 166 -10.28 32.74 -29.41
C ALA A 166 -11.64 32.04 -29.60
N GLU A 167 -11.98 31.07 -28.75
CA GLU A 167 -13.28 30.39 -28.76
C GLU A 167 -14.43 31.35 -28.39
N LEU A 168 -14.23 32.20 -27.38
CA LEU A 168 -15.21 33.22 -26.99
C LEU A 168 -15.46 34.22 -28.11
N GLU A 169 -14.43 34.69 -28.81
CA GLU A 169 -14.61 35.61 -29.93
C GLU A 169 -15.23 34.92 -31.16
N ALA A 170 -14.92 33.64 -31.41
CA ALA A 170 -15.60 32.83 -32.42
C ALA A 170 -17.09 32.61 -32.08
N ALA A 171 -17.43 32.38 -30.81
CA ALA A 171 -18.82 32.28 -30.35
C ALA A 171 -19.58 33.61 -30.51
N ARG A 172 -18.94 34.74 -30.15
CA ARG A 172 -19.47 36.10 -30.41
C ARG A 172 -19.61 36.40 -31.90
N GLY A 173 -18.74 35.85 -32.74
CA GLY A 173 -18.85 35.86 -34.20
C GLY A 173 -20.14 35.20 -34.67
N ARG A 174 -20.31 33.90 -34.35
CA ARG A 174 -21.52 33.13 -34.69
C ARG A 174 -22.81 33.76 -34.15
N GLY A 175 -22.77 34.33 -32.95
CA GLY A 175 -23.92 35.06 -32.38
C GLY A 175 -24.31 36.30 -33.19
N ARG A 176 -23.34 37.08 -33.68
CA ARG A 176 -23.58 38.24 -34.56
C ARG A 176 -24.17 37.81 -35.91
N GLU A 177 -23.66 36.71 -36.49
CA GLU A 177 -24.17 36.15 -37.75
C GLU A 177 -25.62 35.69 -37.60
N MET A 178 -25.94 34.89 -36.57
CA MET A 178 -27.29 34.42 -36.29
C MET A 178 -28.30 35.58 -36.11
N VAL A 179 -27.89 36.66 -35.44
CA VAL A 179 -28.72 37.87 -35.30
C VAL A 179 -28.95 38.57 -36.65
N ALA A 180 -27.93 38.65 -37.53
CA ALA A 180 -28.08 39.22 -38.87
C ALA A 180 -28.99 38.37 -39.78
N GLU A 181 -28.90 37.05 -39.69
CA GLU A 181 -29.82 36.13 -40.38
C GLU A 181 -31.26 36.30 -39.88
N ALA A 182 -31.46 36.32 -38.56
CA ALA A 182 -32.77 36.52 -37.95
C ALA A 182 -33.40 37.87 -38.33
N GLN A 183 -32.59 38.94 -38.41
CA GLN A 183 -33.03 40.25 -38.93
C GLN A 183 -33.46 40.16 -40.39
N THR A 184 -32.68 39.49 -41.24
CA THR A 184 -32.99 39.28 -42.67
C THR A 184 -34.29 38.50 -42.86
N VAL A 185 -34.51 37.44 -42.08
CA VAL A 185 -35.76 36.66 -42.08
C VAL A 185 -36.93 37.52 -41.60
N ARG A 186 -36.75 38.32 -40.53
CA ARG A 186 -37.78 39.24 -40.02
C ARG A 186 -38.19 40.27 -41.07
N GLU A 187 -37.23 40.89 -41.76
CA GLU A 187 -37.50 41.85 -42.83
C GLU A 187 -38.28 41.21 -43.99
N ARG A 188 -37.90 39.99 -44.39
CA ARG A 188 -38.63 39.22 -45.41
C ARG A 188 -40.07 38.93 -44.99
N ILE A 189 -40.31 38.55 -43.74
CA ILE A 189 -41.65 38.31 -43.19
C ILE A 189 -42.48 39.59 -43.18
N LEU A 190 -41.91 40.71 -42.69
CA LEU A 190 -42.59 42.01 -42.66
C LEU A 190 -42.93 42.52 -44.07
N ALA A 191 -42.06 42.29 -45.06
CA ALA A 191 -42.31 42.60 -46.45
C ALA A 191 -43.47 41.76 -47.04
N ASP A 192 -43.49 40.45 -46.78
CA ASP A 192 -44.58 39.57 -47.25
C ASP A 192 -45.92 39.89 -46.55
N LEU A 193 -45.93 40.12 -45.24
CA LEU A 193 -47.13 40.57 -44.52
C LEU A 193 -47.66 41.90 -45.07
N THR A 194 -46.77 42.85 -45.38
CA THR A 194 -47.15 44.11 -46.02
C THR A 194 -47.73 43.89 -47.42
N ARG A 195 -47.17 42.96 -48.20
CA ARG A 195 -47.68 42.56 -49.52
C ARG A 195 -49.07 41.90 -49.41
N ARG A 196 -49.25 40.93 -48.51
CA ARG A 196 -50.54 40.28 -48.24
C ARG A 196 -51.60 41.27 -47.79
N ARG A 197 -51.25 42.21 -46.89
CA ARG A 197 -52.15 43.30 -46.46
C ARG A 197 -52.62 44.15 -47.64
N ARG A 198 -51.72 44.56 -48.54
CA ARG A 198 -52.09 45.34 -49.74
C ARG A 198 -53.02 44.55 -50.68
N VAL A 199 -52.76 43.26 -50.90
CA VAL A 199 -53.62 42.38 -51.71
C VAL A 199 -55.00 42.23 -51.08
N GLY A 200 -55.08 41.94 -49.77
CA GLY A 200 -56.35 41.84 -49.05
C GLY A 200 -57.14 43.14 -49.04
N GLN A 201 -56.47 44.30 -48.89
CA GLN A 201 -57.11 45.62 -49.01
C GLN A 201 -57.68 45.83 -50.43
N ALA A 202 -56.94 45.48 -51.48
CA ALA A 202 -57.43 45.58 -52.86
C ALA A 202 -58.65 44.66 -53.12
N GLN A 203 -58.65 43.44 -52.57
CA GLN A 203 -59.79 42.52 -52.65
C GLN A 203 -61.02 43.08 -51.90
N VAL A 204 -60.84 43.68 -50.72
CA VAL A 204 -61.92 44.34 -49.98
C VAL A 204 -62.50 45.52 -50.76
N GLU A 205 -61.69 46.35 -51.41
CA GLU A 205 -62.20 47.43 -52.27
C GLU A 205 -62.91 46.89 -53.52
N GLN A 206 -62.42 45.80 -54.14
CA GLN A 206 -63.14 45.14 -55.23
C GLN A 206 -64.51 44.59 -54.79
N LEU A 207 -64.59 43.99 -53.61
CA LEU A 207 -65.85 43.51 -53.03
C LEU A 207 -66.82 44.65 -52.70
N LYS A 208 -66.33 45.79 -52.19
CA LYS A 208 -67.16 47.00 -52.00
C LYS A 208 -67.72 47.52 -53.33
N VAL A 209 -66.88 47.67 -54.36
CA VAL A 209 -67.32 48.10 -55.70
C VAL A 209 -68.30 47.08 -56.30
N GLY A 210 -68.08 45.78 -56.11
CA GLY A 210 -69.01 44.72 -56.52
C GLY A 210 -70.37 44.82 -55.82
N ARG A 211 -70.38 44.98 -54.49
CA ARG A 211 -71.58 45.24 -53.68
C ARG A 211 -72.31 46.50 -54.16
N ASP A 212 -71.60 47.59 -54.41
CA ASP A 212 -72.22 48.86 -54.79
C ASP A 212 -72.87 48.76 -56.19
N ARG A 213 -72.24 48.04 -57.13
CA ARG A 213 -72.85 47.68 -58.42
C ARG A 213 -74.09 46.79 -58.26
N LEU A 214 -74.08 45.83 -57.34
CA LEU A 214 -75.26 44.99 -57.05
C LEU A 214 -76.40 45.81 -56.43
N LEU A 215 -76.09 46.78 -55.55
CA LEU A 215 -77.07 47.71 -55.01
C LEU A 215 -77.66 48.62 -56.11
N ASP A 216 -76.85 49.09 -57.05
CA ASP A 216 -77.33 49.85 -58.22
C ASP A 216 -78.20 49.00 -59.15
N ALA A 217 -77.79 47.77 -59.46
CA ALA A 217 -78.60 46.83 -60.23
C ALA A 217 -79.94 46.53 -59.54
N TYR A 218 -79.94 46.33 -58.21
CA TYR A 218 -81.16 46.13 -57.43
C TYR A 218 -82.09 47.35 -57.45
N ARG A 219 -81.55 48.58 -57.41
CA ARG A 219 -82.33 49.82 -57.57
C ARG A 219 -83.00 49.89 -58.95
N VAL A 220 -82.29 49.50 -60.01
CA VAL A 220 -82.86 49.42 -61.38
C VAL A 220 -83.96 48.37 -61.45
N VAL A 221 -83.72 47.15 -60.95
CA VAL A 221 -84.73 46.08 -60.93
C VAL A 221 -85.97 46.51 -60.16
N ARG A 222 -85.82 47.14 -58.98
CA ARG A 222 -86.95 47.66 -58.22
C ARG A 222 -87.73 48.71 -59.00
N ARG A 223 -87.05 49.70 -59.60
CA ARG A 223 -87.71 50.69 -60.46
C ARG A 223 -88.48 50.04 -61.62
N THR A 224 -87.90 49.04 -62.30
CA THR A 224 -88.62 48.35 -63.39
C THR A 224 -89.81 47.53 -62.90
N LEU A 225 -89.74 46.96 -61.69
CA LEU A 225 -90.90 46.30 -61.05
C LEU A 225 -91.98 47.31 -60.66
N ASP A 226 -91.59 48.47 -60.11
CA ASP A 226 -92.51 49.57 -59.79
C ASP A 226 -93.22 50.05 -61.09
N GLU A 227 -92.48 50.28 -62.18
CA GLU A 227 -93.02 50.67 -63.50
C GLU A 227 -93.94 49.60 -64.12
N VAL A 228 -93.57 48.31 -64.07
CA VAL A 228 -94.42 47.20 -64.54
C VAL A 228 -95.68 47.06 -63.68
N THR A 229 -95.60 47.33 -62.37
CA THR A 229 -96.76 47.31 -61.47
C THR A 229 -97.71 48.46 -61.79
N GLU A 230 -97.20 49.67 -62.03
CA GLU A 230 -98.04 50.79 -62.51
C GLU A 230 -98.72 50.44 -63.85
N GLN A 231 -97.98 49.91 -64.83
CA GLN A 231 -98.55 49.47 -66.11
C GLN A 231 -99.63 48.39 -65.94
N LEU A 232 -99.42 47.41 -65.05
CA LEU A 232 -100.41 46.37 -64.75
C LEU A 232 -101.66 46.97 -64.10
N THR A 233 -101.52 47.88 -63.14
CA THR A 233 -102.69 48.55 -62.51
C THR A 233 -103.45 49.44 -63.50
N ALA A 234 -102.75 50.07 -64.45
CA ALA A 234 -103.37 50.84 -65.53
C ALA A 234 -104.14 49.91 -66.49
N ALA A 235 -103.55 48.79 -66.90
CA ALA A 235 -104.19 47.78 -67.75
C ALA A 235 -105.38 47.10 -67.03
N GLU A 236 -105.30 46.83 -65.73
CA GLU A 236 -106.45 46.39 -64.94
C GLU A 236 -107.55 47.46 -64.88
N ALA A 237 -107.20 48.74 -64.71
CA ALA A 237 -108.16 49.83 -64.69
C ALA A 237 -108.83 50.03 -66.06
N GLU A 238 -108.12 49.76 -67.16
CA GLU A 238 -108.64 49.73 -68.52
C GLU A 238 -109.55 48.53 -68.75
N ALA A 239 -109.11 47.31 -68.42
CA ALA A 239 -109.92 46.10 -68.50
C ALA A 239 -111.19 46.15 -67.61
N ARG A 240 -111.14 46.87 -66.47
CA ARG A 240 -112.33 47.18 -65.65
C ARG A 240 -113.28 48.16 -66.35
N ARG A 241 -112.77 49.16 -67.10
CA ARG A 241 -113.61 50.06 -67.93
C ARG A 241 -114.23 49.32 -69.11
N GLU A 242 -113.49 48.41 -69.75
CA GLU A 242 -114.01 47.55 -70.83
C GLU A 242 -115.07 46.58 -70.30
N ARG A 243 -114.85 45.94 -69.14
CA ARG A 243 -115.89 45.14 -68.46
C ARG A 243 -117.11 45.96 -68.05
N ALA A 244 -116.94 47.23 -67.68
CA ALA A 244 -118.05 48.14 -67.39
C ALA A 244 -118.78 48.65 -68.66
N ALA A 245 -118.16 48.50 -69.84
CA ALA A 245 -118.77 48.83 -71.14
C ALA A 245 -119.42 47.60 -71.83
N ALA A 246 -119.17 46.39 -71.33
CA ALA A 246 -119.82 45.18 -71.80
C ALA A 246 -121.25 45.03 -71.22
N PRO A 247 -122.24 44.55 -71.99
CA PRO A 247 -123.57 44.25 -71.47
C PRO A 247 -123.52 43.10 -70.46
N PRO A 248 -124.44 43.04 -69.47
CA PRO A 248 -124.40 42.04 -68.42
C PRO A 248 -124.69 40.65 -68.99
N VAL A 249 -123.69 39.78 -68.98
CA VAL A 249 -123.89 38.34 -69.13
C VAL A 249 -124.32 37.81 -67.76
N ALA A 250 -125.41 37.04 -67.74
CA ALA A 250 -125.98 36.52 -66.51
C ALA A 250 -125.00 35.59 -65.77
N LEU A 251 -125.02 35.68 -64.45
CA LEU A 251 -124.43 34.68 -63.57
C LEU A 251 -125.24 33.38 -63.71
N GLU A 252 -124.55 32.28 -63.96
CA GLU A 252 -125.09 30.93 -63.75
C GLU A 252 -124.24 30.28 -62.64
N GLU A 253 -124.92 29.80 -61.60
CA GLU A 253 -124.29 29.37 -60.36
C GLU A 253 -123.67 27.96 -60.46
N LEU A 254 -122.69 27.73 -59.58
CA LEU A 254 -121.90 26.50 -59.46
C LEU A 254 -122.74 25.31 -58.99
N PRO A 255 -122.29 24.07 -59.25
CA PRO A 255 -122.27 23.02 -58.24
C PRO A 255 -120.94 23.04 -57.46
N ALA A 256 -121.03 22.86 -56.15
CA ALA A 256 -119.90 22.75 -55.23
C ALA A 256 -119.38 21.28 -55.12
N ASP A 257 -118.53 21.04 -54.11
CA ASP A 257 -117.93 19.76 -53.68
C ASP A 257 -116.78 19.25 -54.60
N GLU A 258 -115.61 18.82 -54.13
CA GLU A 258 -114.92 18.80 -52.81
C GLU A 258 -113.39 18.83 -53.12
N GLN A 259 -112.42 19.07 -52.22
CA GLN A 259 -112.36 19.17 -50.75
C GLN A 259 -111.21 20.14 -50.33
N PHE A 260 -111.04 20.40 -49.03
CA PHE A 260 -109.83 21.02 -48.43
C PHE A 260 -108.77 19.94 -48.14
N VAL A 261 -107.48 20.21 -48.38
CA VAL A 261 -106.42 19.75 -47.46
C VAL A 261 -105.36 20.85 -47.30
N ASP A 262 -105.05 21.14 -46.05
CA ASP A 262 -104.02 22.07 -45.56
C ASP A 262 -102.74 21.28 -45.30
N GLU A 263 -101.60 21.71 -45.85
CA GLU A 263 -100.29 21.27 -45.31
C GLU A 263 -99.15 22.26 -45.62
N ALA A 264 -98.66 22.88 -44.56
CA ALA A 264 -97.32 23.46 -44.44
C ALA A 264 -96.61 22.73 -43.28
N PRO A 265 -95.32 23.02 -42.99
CA PRO A 265 -94.15 23.07 -43.87
C PRO A 265 -93.08 22.05 -43.39
N SER A 266 -91.97 21.86 -44.11
CA SER A 266 -90.76 21.27 -43.49
C SER A 266 -89.45 21.56 -44.22
N ASP A 267 -88.39 21.76 -43.44
CA ASP A 267 -87.00 21.62 -43.87
C ASP A 267 -86.74 20.23 -44.50
N ARG A 268 -85.85 20.20 -45.51
CA ARG A 268 -84.61 19.41 -45.41
C ARG A 268 -83.62 19.67 -46.53
N VAL A 269 -82.35 19.62 -46.14
CA VAL A 269 -81.17 19.62 -47.00
C VAL A 269 -81.18 18.38 -47.92
N PRO A 270 -80.89 18.53 -49.22
CA PRO A 270 -80.42 17.43 -50.05
C PRO A 270 -78.88 17.38 -50.02
N GLU A 271 -78.34 16.33 -49.40
CA GLU A 271 -76.92 15.96 -49.55
C GLU A 271 -76.76 14.95 -50.69
N ALA A 272 -75.60 15.00 -51.37
CA ALA A 272 -75.08 14.03 -52.35
C ALA A 272 -75.87 13.83 -53.67
N GLY A 273 -75.20 14.10 -54.80
CA GLY A 273 -75.74 13.79 -56.14
C GLY A 273 -75.05 14.47 -57.33
N ALA A 274 -73.72 14.61 -57.32
CA ALA A 274 -72.96 15.08 -58.49
C ALA A 274 -72.49 13.86 -59.32
N PRO A 275 -72.59 13.89 -60.66
CA PRO A 275 -72.28 12.75 -61.51
C PRO A 275 -70.78 12.58 -61.78
N ASP A 276 -70.41 11.33 -62.06
CA ASP A 276 -69.11 10.88 -62.53
C ASP A 276 -68.76 11.45 -63.92
N MET A 277 -67.57 12.06 -64.04
CA MET A 277 -66.88 12.38 -65.30
C MET A 277 -65.36 12.39 -65.05
N ALA A 278 -64.62 11.62 -65.84
CA ALA A 278 -63.21 11.30 -65.66
C ALA A 278 -62.21 12.31 -66.29
N ASP A 279 -60.95 12.19 -65.85
CA ASP A 279 -59.67 12.66 -66.43
C ASP A 279 -59.53 14.21 -66.67
N ASP A 280 -58.37 14.87 -66.50
CA ASP A 280 -56.97 14.41 -66.44
C ASP A 280 -56.06 15.45 -65.71
N ASP A 281 -54.87 15.00 -65.29
CA ASP A 281 -53.60 15.74 -65.16
C ASP A 281 -53.53 17.14 -64.47
N ARG A 282 -53.07 17.20 -63.19
CA ARG A 282 -51.67 17.61 -62.84
C ARG A 282 -51.36 17.92 -61.36
N ARG A 283 -50.33 17.19 -60.89
CA ARG A 283 -49.23 17.63 -59.99
C ARG A 283 -49.52 18.06 -58.52
N SER A 284 -49.23 17.08 -57.67
CA SER A 284 -48.18 17.15 -56.63
C SER A 284 -48.53 17.51 -55.18
N SER A 285 -48.62 16.44 -54.39
CA SER A 285 -47.95 16.26 -53.08
C SER A 285 -48.33 17.16 -51.89
N SER A 286 -49.42 16.78 -51.22
CA SER A 286 -49.50 16.81 -49.77
C SER A 286 -49.04 15.46 -49.20
N VAL A 287 -48.10 15.43 -48.24
CA VAL A 287 -47.64 14.19 -47.58
C VAL A 287 -47.55 14.36 -46.06
N ARG A 288 -48.38 13.56 -45.38
CA ARG A 288 -48.28 13.02 -44.00
C ARG A 288 -48.18 13.98 -42.80
N ILE A 289 -49.22 13.87 -41.97
CA ILE A 289 -49.17 14.13 -40.53
C ILE A 289 -48.40 12.98 -39.85
N VAL A 290 -47.41 13.30 -39.04
CA VAL A 290 -47.02 12.53 -37.85
C VAL A 290 -46.98 13.53 -36.69
N ARG A 291 -47.48 13.09 -35.53
CA ARG A 291 -47.59 13.89 -34.31
C ARG A 291 -46.49 13.47 -33.33
N GLU A 292 -46.08 14.40 -32.46
CA GLU A 292 -45.50 14.14 -31.13
C GLU A 292 -44.00 13.78 -31.04
N ILE A 293 -43.13 14.80 -30.96
CA ILE A 293 -41.86 14.74 -30.21
C ILE A 293 -41.67 16.06 -29.43
N ALA A 294 -41.36 15.91 -28.13
CA ALA A 294 -40.76 16.83 -27.14
C ALA A 294 -40.88 18.36 -27.29
N LEU A 295 -41.46 18.99 -26.25
CA LEU A 295 -41.14 20.35 -25.82
C LEU A 295 -40.01 20.31 -24.78
N THR A 296 -38.94 21.08 -24.97
CA THR A 296 -37.95 21.39 -23.93
C THR A 296 -38.22 22.79 -23.38
N PRO A 297 -38.54 22.96 -22.08
CA PRO A 297 -38.47 24.26 -21.42
C PRO A 297 -37.03 24.59 -21.01
N GLU A 298 -36.70 25.89 -20.97
CA GLU A 298 -35.41 26.41 -20.53
C GLU A 298 -35.27 26.31 -18.99
N PRO A 299 -34.03 26.27 -18.43
CA PRO A 299 -33.82 26.22 -16.99
C PRO A 299 -34.04 27.58 -16.33
N ASP A 300 -34.83 27.60 -15.26
CA ASP A 300 -34.95 28.73 -14.32
C ASP A 300 -34.20 28.40 -13.02
N VAL A 301 -33.67 29.42 -12.35
CA VAL A 301 -32.65 29.29 -11.30
C VAL A 301 -33.25 29.44 -9.89
N ASP A 302 -32.59 28.84 -8.90
CA ASP A 302 -32.81 28.96 -7.45
C ASP A 302 -34.13 28.45 -6.85
N ARG A 303 -34.06 27.26 -6.23
CA ARG A 303 -34.52 27.06 -4.84
C ARG A 303 -33.99 25.79 -4.19
N GLN A 304 -33.44 25.92 -2.99
CA GLN A 304 -33.16 24.80 -2.08
C GLN A 304 -34.45 24.17 -1.53
N PRO A 305 -34.46 22.86 -1.22
CA PRO A 305 -35.44 22.22 -0.35
C PRO A 305 -34.83 21.74 0.98
N GLU A 306 -35.53 22.03 2.08
CA GLU A 306 -35.39 21.31 3.36
C GLU A 306 -36.22 19.99 3.36
N PRO A 307 -36.00 19.08 4.33
CA PRO A 307 -36.26 17.65 4.13
C PRO A 307 -37.68 17.17 4.48
N ALA A 308 -38.09 16.03 3.92
CA ALA A 308 -39.32 15.34 4.31
C ALA A 308 -39.29 13.81 4.15
N VAL A 309 -39.07 13.14 5.29
CA VAL A 309 -39.74 11.89 5.73
C VAL A 309 -39.73 10.67 4.78
N GLU A 310 -38.82 9.74 5.07
CA GLU A 310 -38.92 8.36 4.59
C GLU A 310 -39.99 7.56 5.35
N ARG A 311 -40.40 6.42 4.76
CA ARG A 311 -41.60 5.67 5.13
C ARG A 311 -41.23 4.18 5.16
N GLU A 312 -41.35 3.55 6.34
CA GLU A 312 -41.10 2.11 6.53
C GLU A 312 -41.96 1.24 5.61
N PRO A 313 -41.52 -0.01 5.36
CA PRO A 313 -42.18 -1.10 6.10
C PRO A 313 -41.25 -2.19 6.65
N ASP A 314 -41.57 -2.62 7.87
CA ASP A 314 -41.23 -3.89 8.52
C ASP A 314 -41.72 -5.12 7.73
N VAL A 315 -40.88 -6.16 7.63
CA VAL A 315 -41.29 -7.57 7.88
C VAL A 315 -40.10 -8.37 8.46
N SER A 316 -40.34 -9.08 9.57
CA SER A 316 -39.42 -10.07 10.16
C SER A 316 -39.57 -11.47 9.53
N ASP A 317 -38.49 -12.26 9.43
CA ASP A 317 -38.56 -13.72 9.70
C ASP A 317 -37.17 -14.37 9.88
N GLU A 318 -37.07 -15.19 10.92
CA GLU A 318 -36.01 -16.16 11.25
C GLU A 318 -36.63 -17.59 11.11
N PRO A 319 -35.97 -18.74 11.38
CA PRO A 319 -34.54 -19.04 11.49
C PRO A 319 -34.14 -20.33 10.71
N ALA A 320 -32.86 -20.72 10.73
CA ALA A 320 -32.46 -22.13 10.82
C ALA A 320 -30.95 -22.29 11.15
N ALA A 321 -30.64 -22.87 12.31
CA ALA A 321 -29.28 -23.26 12.68
C ALA A 321 -28.91 -24.64 12.10
N VAL A 322 -27.61 -24.89 11.88
CA VAL A 322 -27.03 -26.24 11.77
C VAL A 322 -25.82 -26.31 12.70
N GLU A 323 -25.78 -27.35 13.53
CA GLU A 323 -24.80 -27.51 14.62
C GLU A 323 -23.38 -27.87 14.14
N VAL A 324 -22.44 -27.53 15.01
CA VAL A 324 -20.99 -27.80 14.90
C VAL A 324 -20.69 -29.29 15.10
N GLY A 325 -19.85 -29.86 14.23
CA GLY A 325 -19.23 -31.16 14.43
C GLY A 325 -17.74 -31.03 14.77
N HIS A 326 -17.37 -31.15 16.05
CA HIS A 326 -15.98 -31.25 16.49
C HIS A 326 -15.28 -32.52 15.96
N VAL A 327 -14.01 -32.38 15.55
CA VAL A 327 -12.94 -33.32 15.93
C VAL A 327 -11.67 -32.50 16.23
N GLU A 328 -11.07 -32.72 17.40
CA GLU A 328 -9.78 -32.12 17.82
C GLU A 328 -8.57 -32.85 17.20
N LEU A 329 -7.44 -32.13 17.17
CA LEU A 329 -6.04 -32.58 17.33
C LEU A 329 -5.68 -34.04 16.98
N ASP A 330 -4.62 -34.20 16.18
CA ASP A 330 -3.33 -34.45 16.83
C ASP A 330 -2.11 -34.00 16.01
N THR A 331 -1.04 -33.72 16.75
CA THR A 331 0.31 -33.44 16.26
C THR A 331 0.97 -34.68 15.65
N LEU A 332 2.03 -34.51 14.85
CA LEU A 332 3.28 -35.26 15.04
C LEU A 332 4.43 -34.75 14.17
N ASP A 333 5.51 -34.42 14.87
CA ASP A 333 6.86 -34.17 14.38
C ASP A 333 7.56 -35.51 14.05
N ALA A 334 8.39 -35.59 13.00
CA ALA A 334 9.52 -36.54 12.87
C ALA A 334 10.25 -36.45 11.51
N ALA A 335 11.56 -36.20 11.56
CA ALA A 335 12.48 -36.38 10.43
C ALA A 335 12.90 -37.84 10.20
N VAL A 336 13.24 -38.21 8.96
CA VAL A 336 14.10 -39.38 8.65
C VAL A 336 15.04 -39.05 7.48
N GLU A 337 16.31 -39.42 7.60
CA GLU A 337 17.37 -39.23 6.60
C GLU A 337 17.44 -40.34 5.52
N ALA A 338 18.30 -40.09 4.52
CA ALA A 338 19.23 -41.06 3.92
C ALA A 338 18.77 -42.07 2.83
N SER A 339 19.19 -41.76 1.60
CA SER A 339 20.20 -42.53 0.82
C SER A 339 19.82 -43.58 -0.26
N VAL A 340 20.20 -43.22 -1.50
CA VAL A 340 21.09 -43.97 -2.44
C VAL A 340 20.54 -45.13 -3.30
N GLU A 341 20.33 -44.80 -4.59
CA GLU A 341 20.69 -45.56 -5.84
C GLU A 341 20.09 -46.99 -6.12
N PRO A 342 20.35 -47.62 -7.28
CA PRO A 342 19.84 -47.22 -8.61
C PRO A 342 19.31 -48.43 -9.45
N GLU A 343 18.56 -48.20 -10.54
CA GLU A 343 18.50 -49.16 -11.66
C GLU A 343 18.27 -48.49 -13.03
N ALA A 344 18.58 -49.22 -14.11
CA ALA A 344 18.76 -48.69 -15.45
C ALA A 344 17.95 -49.45 -16.53
N ALA A 345 17.99 -48.89 -17.74
CA ALA A 345 17.67 -49.49 -19.05
C ALA A 345 16.20 -49.49 -19.56
N GLY A 346 16.01 -48.87 -20.73
CA GLY A 346 15.72 -49.67 -21.93
C GLY A 346 14.53 -49.27 -22.82
N GLY A 347 14.81 -48.79 -24.04
CA GLY A 347 13.86 -48.70 -25.18
C GLY A 347 13.47 -47.27 -25.59
N ALA A 348 13.29 -46.93 -26.88
CA ALA A 348 13.47 -47.70 -28.12
C ALA A 348 13.73 -46.76 -29.35
N GLU A 349 13.77 -47.35 -30.55
CA GLU A 349 14.31 -46.85 -31.84
C GLU A 349 13.54 -45.71 -32.60
N PRO A 350 14.08 -45.17 -33.73
CA PRO A 350 13.80 -43.82 -34.29
C PRO A 350 12.99 -43.89 -35.62
N PRO A 351 13.18 -43.07 -36.70
CA PRO A 351 13.75 -41.71 -36.89
C PRO A 351 12.87 -40.74 -37.74
N SER A 352 13.19 -39.43 -37.77
CA SER A 352 13.07 -38.61 -39.01
C SER A 352 13.84 -37.27 -39.00
N ALA A 353 14.61 -37.06 -40.07
CA ALA A 353 15.13 -35.83 -40.70
C ALA A 353 15.12 -34.45 -39.99
N GLY A 354 16.31 -33.83 -39.92
CA GLY A 354 16.62 -32.79 -40.94
C GLY A 354 16.89 -31.34 -40.54
N ARG A 355 17.95 -31.03 -39.78
CA ARG A 355 18.73 -29.77 -39.94
C ARG A 355 20.12 -29.89 -39.30
N PRO A 356 21.21 -29.34 -39.88
CA PRO A 356 22.51 -29.33 -39.22
C PRO A 356 22.52 -28.33 -38.06
N ALA A 357 22.84 -28.80 -36.86
CA ALA A 357 23.10 -27.95 -35.70
C ALA A 357 24.54 -27.41 -35.72
N PRO A 358 24.81 -26.20 -35.19
CA PRO A 358 26.17 -25.74 -34.91
C PRO A 358 26.84 -26.60 -33.81
N PRO A 359 28.17 -26.59 -33.69
CA PRO A 359 28.89 -27.44 -32.74
C PRO A 359 28.45 -27.20 -31.28
N ALA A 360 28.09 -28.30 -30.60
CA ALA A 360 27.46 -28.29 -29.26
C ALA A 360 28.33 -27.65 -28.16
N GLU A 361 29.65 -27.67 -28.34
CA GLU A 361 30.65 -27.20 -27.37
C GLU A 361 30.46 -25.73 -26.93
N ASN A 362 29.87 -24.88 -27.77
CA ASN A 362 29.60 -23.48 -27.43
C ASN A 362 28.34 -23.28 -26.57
N ILE A 363 27.33 -24.15 -26.68
CA ILE A 363 26.03 -23.96 -26.00
C ILE A 363 26.11 -24.41 -24.54
N GLU A 364 26.76 -25.55 -24.28
CA GLU A 364 26.99 -26.03 -22.90
C GLU A 364 27.93 -25.11 -22.12
N ALA A 365 28.95 -24.53 -22.78
CA ALA A 365 29.80 -23.49 -22.20
C ALA A 365 29.00 -22.22 -21.86
N LEU A 366 28.03 -21.83 -22.70
CA LEU A 366 27.15 -20.68 -22.44
C LEU A 366 26.20 -20.95 -21.28
N PHE A 367 25.61 -22.14 -21.17
CA PHE A 367 24.79 -22.52 -20.02
C PHE A 367 25.61 -22.73 -18.74
N ALA A 368 26.86 -23.18 -18.83
CA ALA A 368 27.78 -23.24 -17.69
C ALA A 368 28.09 -21.82 -17.18
N LYS A 369 28.36 -20.89 -18.10
CA LYS A 369 28.57 -19.48 -17.76
C LYS A 369 27.31 -18.84 -17.17
N LEU A 370 26.14 -19.00 -17.80
CA LEU A 370 24.88 -18.45 -17.29
C LEU A 370 24.50 -19.02 -15.91
N ARG A 371 24.90 -20.26 -15.60
CA ARG A 371 24.75 -20.85 -14.26
C ARG A 371 25.78 -20.31 -13.25
N ALA A 372 26.99 -19.98 -13.68
CA ALA A 372 27.99 -19.31 -12.84
C ALA A 372 27.57 -17.87 -12.52
N ASP A 373 27.25 -17.07 -13.55
CA ASP A 373 26.79 -15.68 -13.43
C ASP A 373 25.51 -15.60 -12.53
N ARG A 374 24.62 -16.61 -12.60
CA ARG A 374 23.45 -16.71 -11.72
C ARG A 374 23.80 -17.14 -10.29
N ALA A 375 24.82 -17.97 -10.08
CA ALA A 375 25.26 -18.34 -8.74
C ALA A 375 25.96 -17.17 -8.03
N GLU A 376 26.75 -16.38 -8.77
CA GLU A 376 27.36 -15.14 -8.29
C GLU A 376 26.29 -14.11 -7.90
N ALA A 377 25.29 -13.87 -8.77
CA ALA A 377 24.17 -12.97 -8.45
C ALA A 377 23.28 -13.44 -7.28
N VAL A 378 23.24 -14.74 -6.97
CA VAL A 378 22.54 -15.26 -5.78
C VAL A 378 23.40 -15.07 -4.52
N ALA A 379 24.71 -15.30 -4.60
CA ALA A 379 25.63 -15.03 -3.49
C ALA A 379 25.66 -13.54 -3.12
N ASP A 380 25.69 -12.64 -4.11
CA ASP A 380 25.60 -11.18 -3.88
C ASP A 380 24.26 -10.80 -3.21
N ALA A 381 23.16 -11.44 -3.61
CA ALA A 381 21.84 -11.20 -3.00
C ALA A 381 21.77 -11.73 -1.54
N GLU A 382 22.37 -12.89 -1.27
CA GLU A 382 22.49 -13.45 0.09
C GLU A 382 23.40 -12.58 0.97
N GLU A 383 24.50 -12.02 0.45
CA GLU A 383 25.36 -11.09 1.20
C GLU A 383 24.64 -9.77 1.53
N VAL A 384 23.87 -9.22 0.59
CA VAL A 384 23.05 -8.01 0.84
C VAL A 384 21.95 -8.28 1.86
N LEU A 385 21.28 -9.44 1.82
CA LEU A 385 20.27 -9.82 2.81
C LEU A 385 20.90 -10.04 4.20
N ALA A 386 22.04 -10.72 4.27
CA ALA A 386 22.80 -10.92 5.51
C ALA A 386 23.46 -9.63 6.06
N ALA A 387 23.57 -8.58 5.25
CA ALA A 387 23.96 -7.24 5.71
C ALA A 387 22.77 -6.44 6.28
N VAL A 388 21.54 -6.70 5.83
CA VAL A 388 20.31 -6.12 6.38
C VAL A 388 19.91 -6.79 7.70
N GLU A 389 20.04 -8.11 7.82
CA GLU A 389 19.80 -8.84 9.09
C GLU A 389 20.82 -8.53 10.20
N ARG A 390 21.96 -7.90 9.88
CA ARG A 390 23.02 -7.58 10.86
C ARG A 390 22.88 -6.19 11.50
N VAL A 391 21.78 -5.49 11.23
CA VAL A 391 21.39 -4.27 11.97
C VAL A 391 20.55 -4.71 13.16
N GLU A 392 21.23 -5.28 14.16
CA GLU A 392 20.65 -5.75 15.42
C GLU A 392 20.30 -4.54 16.32
N GLU A 393 19.17 -4.61 17.03
CA GLU A 393 18.69 -3.53 17.90
C GLU A 393 19.68 -3.23 19.04
N PRO A 394 19.95 -1.96 19.38
CA PRO A 394 20.75 -1.63 20.55
C PRO A 394 19.92 -1.83 21.83
N ALA A 395 20.23 -2.89 22.58
CA ALA A 395 19.73 -3.08 23.94
C ALA A 395 20.12 -1.91 24.87
N PRO A 396 19.31 -1.58 25.89
CA PRO A 396 19.45 -0.31 26.62
C PRO A 396 20.62 -0.32 27.62
N GLU A 397 21.55 0.62 27.44
CA GLU A 397 22.65 0.89 28.39
C GLU A 397 22.38 2.20 29.17
N GLU A 398 22.65 2.19 30.49
CA GLU A 398 22.27 3.28 31.40
C GLU A 398 23.05 4.58 31.12
N ALA A 399 22.33 5.69 30.98
CA ALA A 399 22.90 6.97 30.58
C ALA A 399 23.70 7.68 31.70
N PRO A 400 24.96 8.08 31.47
CA PRO A 400 25.58 9.21 32.16
C PRO A 400 25.21 10.53 31.45
N ALA A 401 24.92 11.56 32.23
CA ALA A 401 24.40 12.84 31.72
C ALA A 401 25.40 13.68 30.91
N SER A 402 24.84 14.56 30.06
CA SER A 402 25.46 15.76 29.47
C SER A 402 26.49 15.56 28.34
N VAL A 403 25.99 15.38 27.11
CA VAL A 403 26.59 15.98 25.91
C VAL A 403 25.48 16.66 25.09
N ALA A 404 25.61 17.96 24.82
CA ALA A 404 24.67 18.70 23.99
C ALA A 404 25.00 18.48 22.49
N PRO A 405 24.02 18.20 21.61
CA PRO A 405 24.25 18.15 20.17
C PRO A 405 24.49 19.55 19.58
N ALA A 406 25.20 19.60 18.45
CA ALA A 406 25.41 20.82 17.67
C ALA A 406 24.11 21.31 17.00
N ALA A 407 24.08 22.58 16.63
CA ALA A 407 22.89 23.27 16.15
C ALA A 407 22.31 22.69 14.84
N ALA A 408 21.20 21.97 14.97
CA ALA A 408 20.11 22.08 14.01
C ALA A 408 19.41 23.44 14.20
N GLU A 409 18.71 23.92 13.18
CA GLU A 409 17.81 25.07 13.32
C GLU A 409 16.75 24.76 14.39
N PRO A 410 16.44 25.69 15.31
CA PRO A 410 15.57 25.37 16.44
C PRO A 410 14.12 25.26 15.96
N PRO A 411 13.45 24.10 16.10
CA PRO A 411 12.01 24.04 15.90
C PRO A 411 11.35 24.83 17.03
N LEU A 412 10.61 25.87 16.66
CA LEU A 412 9.43 26.27 17.42
C LEU A 412 8.27 25.52 16.76
N ALA A 413 7.78 24.45 17.38
CA ALA A 413 6.60 23.73 16.93
C ALA A 413 5.83 23.18 18.13
N ASP A 414 4.52 23.02 17.94
CA ASP A 414 3.54 22.74 18.99
C ASP A 414 3.63 21.30 19.53
N GLY A 415 2.93 21.00 20.63
CA GLY A 415 2.77 19.63 21.13
C GLY A 415 2.12 18.69 20.09
N ASP A 416 1.35 19.29 19.19
CA ASP A 416 0.62 18.67 18.07
C ASP A 416 1.56 18.10 17.01
N GLU A 417 2.53 18.90 16.56
CA GLU A 417 3.54 18.49 15.59
C GLU A 417 4.34 17.29 16.13
N ALA A 418 4.69 17.33 17.42
CA ALA A 418 5.35 16.21 18.11
C ALA A 418 4.44 14.98 18.33
N ALA A 419 3.13 15.09 18.12
CA ALA A 419 2.20 13.96 18.11
C ALA A 419 2.07 13.36 16.70
N LEU A 420 1.93 14.21 15.66
CA LEU A 420 1.94 13.80 14.25
C LEU A 420 3.23 13.04 13.88
N GLN A 421 4.39 13.62 14.18
CA GLN A 421 5.69 13.00 13.91
C GLN A 421 5.87 11.65 14.61
N ARG A 422 5.33 11.49 15.83
CA ARG A 422 5.37 10.20 16.55
C ARG A 422 4.48 9.16 15.90
N ARG A 423 3.27 9.52 15.46
CA ARG A 423 2.40 8.62 14.69
C ARG A 423 3.14 8.16 13.44
N ASP A 424 3.68 9.08 12.65
CA ASP A 424 4.29 8.71 11.36
C ASP A 424 5.51 7.81 11.53
N ALA A 425 6.34 8.05 12.56
CA ALA A 425 7.46 7.16 12.89
C ALA A 425 7.00 5.73 13.21
N LEU A 426 5.80 5.57 13.80
CA LEU A 426 5.20 4.26 14.11
C LEU A 426 4.52 3.61 12.90
N LEU A 427 3.91 4.39 12.00
CA LEU A 427 3.18 3.83 10.85
C LEU A 427 4.10 3.46 9.69
N VAL A 428 5.16 4.24 9.40
CA VAL A 428 6.05 4.03 8.25
C VAL A 428 6.59 2.59 8.13
N PRO A 429 7.02 1.90 9.21
CA PRO A 429 7.42 0.49 9.12
C PRO A 429 6.30 -0.44 8.65
N ILE A 430 5.08 -0.26 9.18
CA ILE A 430 3.89 -1.08 8.87
C ILE A 430 3.44 -0.81 7.42
N GLU A 431 3.37 0.47 7.01
CA GLU A 431 3.08 0.87 5.62
C GLU A 431 4.03 0.20 4.64
N GLN A 432 5.35 0.24 4.92
CA GLN A 432 6.36 -0.40 4.07
C GLN A 432 6.25 -1.93 4.07
N ALA A 433 5.98 -2.55 5.22
CA ALA A 433 5.81 -4.00 5.33
C ALA A 433 4.58 -4.48 4.55
N LEU A 434 3.45 -3.81 4.71
CA LEU A 434 2.19 -4.08 3.99
C LEU A 434 2.37 -3.86 2.48
N ALA A 435 2.93 -2.73 2.06
CA ALA A 435 3.19 -2.46 0.63
C ALA A 435 4.12 -3.50 0.00
N ARG A 436 5.15 -3.98 0.72
CA ARG A 436 6.01 -5.09 0.27
C ARG A 436 5.23 -6.41 0.17
N ARG A 437 4.37 -6.72 1.15
CA ARG A 437 3.53 -7.94 1.15
C ARG A 437 2.55 -7.95 -0.02
N LEU A 438 1.85 -6.84 -0.25
CA LEU A 438 0.95 -6.63 -1.39
C LEU A 438 1.69 -6.74 -2.74
N LYS A 439 2.84 -6.08 -2.89
CA LYS A 439 3.64 -6.16 -4.14
C LYS A 439 4.12 -7.58 -4.46
N ARG A 440 4.42 -8.40 -3.44
CA ARG A 440 4.74 -9.84 -3.62
C ARG A 440 3.51 -10.63 -4.08
N ALA A 441 2.37 -10.50 -3.38
CA ALA A 441 1.12 -11.16 -3.78
C ALA A 441 0.71 -10.82 -5.23
N LEU A 442 0.79 -9.54 -5.61
CA LEU A 442 0.57 -9.07 -6.97
C LEU A 442 1.65 -9.51 -7.98
N GLN A 443 2.81 -9.97 -7.54
CA GLN A 443 3.82 -10.60 -8.40
C GLN A 443 3.49 -12.07 -8.62
N ASP A 444 3.08 -12.79 -7.56
CA ASP A 444 2.72 -14.20 -7.64
C ASP A 444 1.43 -14.40 -8.44
N GLU A 445 0.44 -13.52 -8.24
CA GLU A 445 -0.79 -13.47 -9.04
C GLU A 445 -0.50 -13.14 -10.52
N GLN A 446 0.40 -12.18 -10.80
CA GLN A 446 0.85 -11.91 -12.17
C GLN A 446 1.49 -13.17 -12.80
N ASN A 447 2.36 -13.86 -12.07
CA ASN A 447 3.01 -15.07 -12.56
C ASN A 447 1.96 -16.15 -12.92
N ALA A 448 0.99 -16.39 -12.04
CA ALA A 448 -0.10 -17.33 -12.27
C ALA A 448 -0.97 -16.93 -13.48
N VAL A 449 -1.31 -15.66 -13.65
CA VAL A 449 -2.04 -15.15 -14.82
C VAL A 449 -1.25 -15.35 -16.12
N LEU A 450 0.07 -15.10 -16.12
CA LEU A 450 0.92 -15.32 -17.30
C LEU A 450 1.02 -16.81 -17.67
N ASP A 451 1.10 -17.71 -16.69
CA ASP A 451 1.07 -19.16 -16.94
C ASP A 451 -0.32 -19.65 -17.40
N ALA A 452 -1.41 -19.02 -16.95
CA ALA A 452 -2.75 -19.25 -17.47
C ALA A 452 -2.91 -18.78 -18.93
N LEU A 453 -2.23 -17.70 -19.34
CA LEU A 453 -2.19 -17.24 -20.74
C LEU A 453 -1.43 -18.22 -21.64
N ARG A 454 -0.23 -18.67 -21.23
CA ARG A 454 0.61 -19.67 -21.95
C ARG A 454 -0.10 -20.99 -22.25
N THR A 455 -1.02 -21.40 -21.37
CA THR A 455 -1.69 -22.71 -21.45
C THR A 455 -3.05 -22.67 -22.15
N ARG A 456 -3.67 -21.50 -22.29
CA ARG A 456 -4.98 -21.32 -22.94
C ARG A 456 -4.84 -21.09 -24.45
N ARG A 457 -5.92 -21.38 -25.18
CA ARG A 457 -6.05 -21.11 -26.63
C ARG A 457 -7.29 -20.27 -26.89
N GLY A 458 -7.17 -19.28 -27.77
CA GLY A 458 -8.24 -18.31 -28.08
C GLY A 458 -8.13 -17.03 -27.24
N ARG A 459 -9.07 -16.11 -27.44
CA ARG A 459 -9.06 -14.80 -26.78
C ARG A 459 -9.29 -14.96 -25.26
N PRO A 460 -8.35 -14.50 -24.40
CA PRO A 460 -8.54 -14.54 -22.95
C PRO A 460 -9.58 -13.52 -22.49
N SER A 461 -10.27 -13.85 -21.40
CA SER A 461 -11.10 -12.92 -20.61
C SER A 461 -10.72 -12.99 -19.14
N ILE A 462 -11.12 -11.99 -18.35
CA ILE A 462 -10.72 -11.91 -16.95
C ILE A 462 -11.12 -13.15 -16.12
N ASP A 463 -12.35 -13.64 -16.30
CA ASP A 463 -12.87 -14.83 -15.60
C ASP A 463 -12.25 -16.15 -16.08
N THR A 464 -11.37 -16.10 -17.10
CA THR A 464 -10.57 -17.25 -17.52
C THR A 464 -9.15 -17.23 -16.95
N VAL A 465 -8.60 -16.07 -16.60
CA VAL A 465 -7.20 -15.95 -16.15
C VAL A 465 -7.05 -15.70 -14.64
N LEU A 466 -8.09 -15.18 -13.98
CA LEU A 466 -8.14 -14.99 -12.53
C LEU A 466 -9.20 -15.90 -11.88
N PRO A 467 -9.05 -16.21 -10.57
CA PRO A 467 -10.10 -16.85 -9.79
C PRO A 467 -11.37 -15.97 -9.71
N PRO A 468 -12.50 -16.51 -9.21
CA PRO A 468 -13.69 -15.75 -8.85
C PRO A 468 -13.34 -14.54 -7.96
N ALA A 469 -14.05 -13.42 -8.16
CA ALA A 469 -13.72 -12.17 -7.47
C ALA A 469 -13.80 -12.28 -5.93
N ASP A 470 -14.69 -13.11 -5.39
CA ASP A 470 -14.82 -13.33 -3.95
C ASP A 470 -13.67 -14.15 -3.36
N GLU A 471 -13.20 -15.17 -4.08
CA GLU A 471 -12.02 -15.95 -3.70
C GLU A 471 -10.76 -15.08 -3.76
N GLN A 472 -10.61 -14.27 -4.81
CA GLN A 472 -9.53 -13.29 -4.93
C GLN A 472 -9.55 -12.29 -3.76
N ARG A 473 -10.72 -11.73 -3.41
CA ARG A 473 -10.88 -10.83 -2.25
C ARG A 473 -10.50 -11.50 -0.94
N GLY A 474 -10.99 -12.72 -0.67
CA GLY A 474 -10.68 -13.45 0.57
C GLY A 474 -9.18 -13.72 0.75
N CYS A 475 -8.46 -14.01 -0.34
CA CYS A 475 -7.01 -14.15 -0.32
C CYS A 475 -6.30 -12.84 0.07
N TYR A 476 -6.68 -11.70 -0.51
CA TYR A 476 -6.10 -10.41 -0.14
C TYR A 476 -6.51 -9.96 1.28
N GLN A 477 -7.76 -10.17 1.70
CA GLN A 477 -8.23 -9.88 3.06
C GLN A 477 -7.38 -10.61 4.11
N SER A 478 -7.20 -11.92 3.94
CA SER A 478 -6.38 -12.77 4.82
C SER A 478 -4.90 -12.35 4.86
N LEU A 479 -4.40 -11.72 3.80
CA LEU A 479 -3.02 -11.27 3.67
C LEU A 479 -2.77 -9.90 4.34
N VAL A 480 -3.79 -9.04 4.38
CA VAL A 480 -3.68 -7.68 4.95
C VAL A 480 -4.11 -7.59 6.41
N VAL A 481 -5.07 -8.40 6.87
CA VAL A 481 -5.71 -8.26 8.19
C VAL A 481 -4.71 -8.10 9.34
N GLY A 482 -3.72 -8.99 9.46
CA GLY A 482 -2.73 -8.92 10.54
C GLY A 482 -1.82 -7.68 10.54
N ALA A 483 -1.67 -6.98 9.41
CA ALA A 483 -0.96 -5.69 9.38
C ALA A 483 -1.87 -4.51 9.79
N LEU A 484 -3.19 -4.67 9.63
CA LEU A 484 -4.18 -3.71 10.13
C LEU A 484 -4.42 -3.91 11.63
N GLU A 485 -4.41 -5.16 12.12
CA GLU A 485 -4.39 -5.48 13.56
C GLU A 485 -3.18 -4.84 14.25
N GLU A 486 -1.98 -4.97 13.65
CA GLU A 486 -0.74 -4.33 14.12
C GLU A 486 -0.88 -2.79 14.18
N ALA A 487 -1.39 -2.16 13.12
CA ALA A 487 -1.62 -0.71 13.09
C ALA A 487 -2.67 -0.25 14.11
N ALA A 488 -3.75 -1.01 14.32
CA ALA A 488 -4.77 -0.71 15.33
C ALA A 488 -4.23 -0.86 16.76
N ALA A 489 -3.42 -1.89 17.04
CA ALA A 489 -2.74 -2.06 18.32
C ALA A 489 -1.78 -0.89 18.61
N VAL A 490 -1.00 -0.45 17.63
CA VAL A 490 -0.14 0.75 17.73
C VAL A 490 -0.97 2.01 17.99
N GLY A 491 -2.14 2.15 17.34
CA GLY A 491 -3.07 3.25 17.62
C GLY A 491 -3.59 3.23 19.06
N ALA A 492 -3.93 2.04 19.57
CA ALA A 492 -4.38 1.86 20.95
C ALA A 492 -3.28 2.21 21.96
N GLU A 493 -2.07 1.70 21.76
CA GLU A 493 -0.89 2.05 22.58
C GLU A 493 -0.60 3.55 22.56
N PHE A 494 -0.78 4.23 21.42
CA PHE A 494 -0.66 5.69 21.30
C PHE A 494 -1.72 6.44 22.14
N ALA A 495 -2.93 5.89 22.31
CA ALA A 495 -3.94 6.42 23.24
C ALA A 495 -3.63 6.10 24.72
N GLY A 496 -2.62 5.27 24.99
CA GLY A 496 -2.16 4.93 26.34
C GLY A 496 -2.86 3.71 26.99
N GLN A 497 -3.69 2.97 26.25
CA GLN A 497 -4.25 1.69 26.71
C GLN A 497 -4.30 0.65 25.58
N PRO A 498 -3.96 -0.62 25.85
CA PRO A 498 -4.18 -1.68 24.87
C PRO A 498 -5.70 -1.86 24.65
N GLY A 499 -6.11 -1.90 23.38
CA GLY A 499 -7.49 -2.08 22.97
C GLY A 499 -7.56 -3.11 21.85
N ASP A 500 -8.50 -4.04 21.97
CA ASP A 500 -8.87 -4.96 20.90
C ASP A 500 -9.95 -4.29 20.04
N VAL A 501 -9.67 -4.10 18.75
CA VAL A 501 -10.55 -3.36 17.83
C VAL A 501 -10.65 -4.12 16.53
N ASP A 502 -11.86 -4.55 16.20
CA ASP A 502 -12.20 -5.18 14.93
C ASP A 502 -11.69 -4.35 13.74
N VAL A 503 -10.90 -4.98 12.86
CA VAL A 503 -10.42 -4.43 11.59
C VAL A 503 -10.89 -5.23 10.37
N ASP A 504 -11.76 -6.24 10.52
CA ASP A 504 -12.22 -7.10 9.42
C ASP A 504 -12.92 -6.31 8.32
N GLY A 505 -13.68 -5.27 8.70
CA GLY A 505 -14.27 -4.31 7.76
C GLY A 505 -13.20 -3.60 6.92
N LEU A 506 -12.15 -3.06 7.55
CA LEU A 506 -11.06 -2.37 6.85
C LEU A 506 -10.27 -3.33 5.94
N ALA A 507 -10.05 -4.57 6.38
CA ALA A 507 -9.41 -5.61 5.57
C ALA A 507 -10.29 -5.99 4.36
N THR A 508 -11.61 -6.03 4.54
CA THR A 508 -12.60 -6.28 3.47
C THR A 508 -12.61 -5.15 2.45
N ASP A 509 -12.61 -3.89 2.91
CA ASP A 509 -12.63 -2.70 2.07
C ASP A 509 -11.34 -2.57 1.25
N LEU A 510 -10.17 -2.71 1.87
CA LEU A 510 -8.86 -2.70 1.18
C LEU A 510 -8.79 -3.82 0.13
N ALA A 511 -9.18 -5.05 0.48
CA ALA A 511 -9.19 -6.17 -0.46
C ALA A 511 -10.19 -5.95 -1.61
N GLY A 512 -11.38 -5.41 -1.30
CA GLY A 512 -12.42 -5.08 -2.27
C GLY A 512 -11.98 -4.01 -3.26
N GLU A 513 -11.35 -2.94 -2.78
CA GLU A 513 -10.83 -1.85 -3.59
C GLU A 513 -9.65 -2.29 -4.45
N LEU A 514 -8.68 -3.01 -3.87
CA LEU A 514 -7.52 -3.53 -4.59
C LEU A 514 -7.96 -4.45 -5.73
N VAL A 515 -8.78 -5.45 -5.43
CA VAL A 515 -9.27 -6.41 -6.42
C VAL A 515 -10.18 -5.74 -7.45
N GLY A 516 -11.08 -4.84 -7.02
CA GLY A 516 -11.95 -4.10 -7.94
C GLY A 516 -11.16 -3.27 -8.95
N ARG A 517 -10.23 -2.43 -8.47
CA ARG A 517 -9.37 -1.58 -9.32
C ARG A 517 -8.49 -2.42 -10.26
N LEU A 518 -7.91 -3.51 -9.77
CA LEU A 518 -7.07 -4.41 -10.58
C LEU A 518 -7.89 -5.14 -11.65
N ARG A 519 -9.05 -5.70 -11.29
CA ARG A 519 -9.91 -6.44 -12.21
C ARG A 519 -10.44 -5.54 -13.33
N THR A 520 -10.94 -4.34 -13.02
CA THR A 520 -11.38 -3.38 -14.05
C THR A 520 -10.25 -3.07 -15.03
N ARG A 521 -9.04 -2.77 -14.52
CA ARG A 521 -7.88 -2.43 -15.36
C ARG A 521 -7.45 -3.58 -16.27
N LEU A 522 -7.44 -4.82 -15.77
CA LEU A 522 -7.10 -6.01 -16.56
C LEU A 522 -8.18 -6.32 -17.61
N ASP A 523 -9.45 -6.24 -17.24
CA ASP A 523 -10.58 -6.47 -18.13
C ASP A 523 -10.59 -5.46 -19.30
N ASP A 524 -10.35 -4.18 -19.03
CA ASP A 524 -10.15 -3.14 -20.06
C ASP A 524 -8.96 -3.48 -20.98
N SER A 525 -7.80 -3.85 -20.43
CA SER A 525 -6.60 -4.20 -21.21
C SER A 525 -6.77 -5.44 -22.10
N LEU A 526 -7.61 -6.40 -21.71
CA LEU A 526 -7.97 -7.59 -22.50
C LEU A 526 -9.10 -7.33 -23.52
N ARG A 527 -9.96 -6.33 -23.26
CA ARG A 527 -11.05 -5.93 -24.16
C ARG A 527 -10.62 -4.97 -25.26
N GLU A 528 -9.70 -4.04 -24.95
CA GLU A 528 -9.14 -3.08 -25.89
C GLU A 528 -8.69 -3.80 -27.18
N SER A 529 -9.24 -3.39 -28.33
CA SER A 529 -9.05 -4.13 -29.58
C SER A 529 -7.57 -4.31 -29.91
N LEU A 530 -7.18 -5.56 -30.06
CA LEU A 530 -6.02 -5.97 -30.84
C LEU A 530 -6.53 -6.40 -32.23
N ASP A 531 -5.65 -6.41 -33.22
CA ASP A 531 -5.98 -7.00 -34.53
C ASP A 531 -6.33 -8.50 -34.37
N ASP A 532 -7.08 -9.07 -35.31
CA ASP A 532 -7.51 -10.49 -35.24
C ASP A 532 -6.33 -11.50 -35.18
N ASP A 533 -5.12 -11.06 -35.54
CA ASP A 533 -3.86 -11.81 -35.49
C ASP A 533 -3.12 -11.72 -34.12
N ALA A 534 -3.75 -11.15 -33.08
CA ALA A 534 -3.16 -10.95 -31.75
C ALA A 534 -2.55 -12.22 -31.13
N THR A 535 -1.29 -12.12 -30.69
CA THR A 535 -0.53 -13.24 -30.13
C THR A 535 -0.61 -13.31 -28.60
N GLU A 536 -0.26 -14.47 -28.03
CA GLU A 536 -0.09 -14.65 -26.57
C GLU A 536 0.86 -13.62 -25.94
N LEU A 537 1.89 -13.20 -26.68
CA LEU A 537 2.87 -12.20 -26.23
C LEU A 537 2.22 -10.83 -26.06
N ASP A 538 1.34 -10.42 -26.98
CA ASP A 538 0.64 -9.12 -26.90
C ASP A 538 -0.26 -9.02 -25.66
N TYR A 539 -0.98 -10.11 -25.32
CA TYR A 539 -1.75 -10.20 -24.08
C TYR A 539 -0.85 -10.23 -22.85
N SER A 540 0.27 -10.95 -22.90
CA SER A 540 1.23 -11.07 -21.79
C SER A 540 1.91 -9.74 -21.46
N ASP A 541 2.27 -8.95 -22.47
CA ASP A 541 2.87 -7.62 -22.32
C ASP A 541 1.85 -6.61 -21.76
N ARG A 542 0.60 -6.62 -22.25
CA ARG A 542 -0.47 -5.76 -21.72
C ARG A 542 -0.79 -6.07 -20.25
N VAL A 543 -0.96 -7.35 -19.91
CA VAL A 543 -1.17 -7.79 -18.52
C VAL A 543 0.02 -7.39 -17.66
N SER A 544 1.26 -7.59 -18.14
CA SER A 544 2.47 -7.20 -17.40
C SER A 544 2.60 -5.68 -17.22
N SER A 545 2.10 -4.89 -18.16
CA SER A 545 1.98 -3.44 -18.04
C SER A 545 0.98 -3.04 -16.95
N ALA A 546 -0.24 -3.62 -16.98
CA ALA A 546 -1.27 -3.36 -15.97
C ALA A 546 -0.82 -3.71 -14.54
N TYR A 547 -0.19 -4.87 -14.34
CA TYR A 547 0.38 -5.24 -13.02
C TYR A 547 1.53 -4.32 -12.61
N ARG A 548 2.35 -3.84 -13.55
CA ARG A 548 3.46 -2.91 -13.25
C ARG A 548 2.96 -1.52 -12.87
N GLU A 549 1.97 -1.00 -13.59
CA GLU A 549 1.26 0.24 -13.28
C GLU A 549 0.65 0.18 -11.87
N PHE A 550 -0.02 -0.93 -11.54
CA PHE A 550 -0.63 -1.13 -10.23
C PHE A 550 0.42 -1.25 -9.11
N LYS A 551 1.49 -2.04 -9.30
CA LYS A 551 2.59 -2.21 -8.32
C LYS A 551 3.50 -0.99 -8.12
N GLY A 552 3.28 0.10 -8.87
CA GLY A 552 3.87 1.40 -8.59
C GLY A 552 3.24 2.06 -7.35
N HIS A 553 3.09 3.38 -7.39
CA HIS A 553 2.61 4.18 -6.25
C HIS A 553 1.17 3.85 -5.79
N ARG A 554 0.36 3.17 -6.62
CA ARG A 554 -1.03 2.83 -6.27
C ARG A 554 -1.12 1.86 -5.08
N VAL A 555 -0.19 0.91 -4.95
CA VAL A 555 -0.12 0.00 -3.79
C VAL A 555 0.43 0.69 -2.54
N GLU A 556 1.33 1.65 -2.70
CA GLU A 556 1.90 2.42 -1.59
C GLU A 556 0.82 3.33 -0.95
N ALA A 557 0.03 4.04 -1.77
CA ALA A 557 -1.09 4.83 -1.31
C ALA A 557 -2.15 3.98 -0.57
N LEU A 558 -2.62 2.88 -1.19
CA LEU A 558 -3.61 1.97 -0.57
C LEU A 558 -3.13 1.38 0.77
N ALA A 559 -1.84 1.06 0.88
CA ALA A 559 -1.26 0.56 2.13
C ALA A 559 -1.23 1.67 3.21
N SER A 560 -0.81 2.89 2.85
CA SER A 560 -0.76 4.04 3.75
C SER A 560 -2.16 4.44 4.25
N ASP A 561 -3.13 4.57 3.34
CA ASP A 561 -4.52 4.91 3.65
C ASP A 561 -5.14 3.91 4.65
N SER A 562 -4.93 2.61 4.41
CA SER A 562 -5.50 1.55 5.24
C SER A 562 -4.83 1.43 6.60
N VAL A 563 -3.51 1.63 6.67
CA VAL A 563 -2.75 1.65 7.93
C VAL A 563 -3.14 2.86 8.78
N ALA A 564 -3.31 4.04 8.16
CA ALA A 564 -3.84 5.22 8.83
C ALA A 564 -5.27 5.01 9.36
N ALA A 565 -6.14 4.35 8.57
CA ALA A 565 -7.50 3.99 9.00
C ALA A 565 -7.53 3.02 10.18
N ALA A 566 -6.70 1.98 10.15
CA ALA A 566 -6.60 1.02 11.25
C ALA A 566 -6.03 1.67 12.52
N PHE A 567 -4.97 2.48 12.40
CA PHE A 567 -4.43 3.27 13.51
C PHE A 567 -5.48 4.21 14.12
N GLY A 568 -6.18 4.99 13.30
CA GLY A 568 -7.20 5.94 13.78
C GLY A 568 -8.34 5.25 14.51
N ARG A 569 -8.78 4.09 14.00
CA ARG A 569 -9.82 3.25 14.63
C ARG A 569 -9.34 2.63 15.95
N GLY A 570 -8.09 2.15 16.01
CA GLY A 570 -7.46 1.66 17.25
C GLY A 570 -7.31 2.74 18.32
N HIS A 571 -6.79 3.90 17.92
CA HIS A 571 -6.61 5.08 18.78
C HIS A 571 -7.93 5.59 19.36
N PHE A 572 -8.95 5.74 18.51
CA PHE A 572 -10.29 6.14 18.95
C PHE A 572 -10.93 5.09 19.87
N GLY A 573 -10.80 3.80 19.53
CA GLY A 573 -11.32 2.70 20.35
C GLY A 573 -10.77 2.69 21.78
N ALA A 574 -9.44 2.79 21.91
CA ALA A 574 -8.73 2.76 23.19
C ALA A 574 -8.83 4.05 24.03
N THR A 575 -9.18 5.18 23.41
CA THR A 575 -9.42 6.43 24.15
C THR A 575 -10.56 6.23 25.16
N PRO A 576 -10.42 6.62 26.44
CA PRO A 576 -11.50 6.47 27.43
C PRO A 576 -12.78 7.24 27.06
N ASP A 577 -13.95 6.65 27.36
CA ASP A 577 -15.24 7.30 27.16
C ASP A 577 -15.40 8.57 28.02
N GLY A 578 -15.99 9.61 27.42
CA GLY A 578 -16.10 10.94 28.05
C GLY A 578 -14.86 11.83 27.90
N THR A 579 -13.75 11.33 27.35
CA THR A 579 -12.63 12.17 26.90
C THR A 579 -13.11 13.16 25.84
N ARG A 580 -12.66 14.42 25.90
CA ARG A 580 -12.83 15.38 24.80
C ARG A 580 -11.60 15.34 23.91
N LEU A 581 -11.81 15.10 22.62
CA LEU A 581 -10.79 14.99 21.59
C LEU A 581 -10.85 16.24 20.71
N ARG A 582 -9.68 16.76 20.33
CA ARG A 582 -9.54 17.80 19.31
C ARG A 582 -8.86 17.22 18.09
N TRP A 583 -9.27 17.69 16.92
CA TRP A 583 -8.66 17.32 15.65
C TRP A 583 -7.37 18.12 15.45
N VAL A 584 -6.28 17.42 15.15
CA VAL A 584 -4.99 17.97 14.78
C VAL A 584 -4.81 17.74 13.29
N VAL A 585 -4.73 18.83 12.54
CA VAL A 585 -4.53 18.82 11.10
C VAL A 585 -3.05 18.59 10.79
N ASP A 586 -2.81 17.81 9.74
CA ASP A 586 -1.50 17.58 9.15
C ASP A 586 -1.42 18.39 7.85
N ASP A 587 -0.67 19.49 7.90
CA ASP A 587 -0.52 20.47 6.81
C ASP A 587 0.46 19.99 5.71
N GLY A 588 0.55 18.68 5.48
CA GLY A 588 1.35 18.08 4.41
C GLY A 588 0.96 18.57 2.99
N ASP A 589 1.69 18.10 1.97
CA ASP A 589 1.74 18.68 0.60
C ASP A 589 0.41 19.05 -0.10
N ALA A 590 -0.74 18.51 0.33
CA ALA A 590 -2.07 18.80 -0.23
C ALA A 590 -3.05 19.51 0.72
N GLY A 591 -2.75 19.59 2.03
CA GLY A 591 -3.69 19.96 3.09
C GLY A 591 -4.85 18.97 3.29
N CYS A 592 -5.65 19.16 4.35
CA CYS A 592 -6.91 18.41 4.56
C CYS A 592 -8.06 19.38 4.87
N PRO A 593 -8.78 19.90 3.86
CA PRO A 593 -9.85 20.89 4.06
C PRO A 593 -11.01 20.39 4.94
N ASP A 594 -11.36 19.11 4.83
CA ASP A 594 -12.38 18.49 5.69
C ASP A 594 -11.92 18.47 7.16
N CYS A 595 -10.62 18.18 7.39
CA CYS A 595 -10.00 18.19 8.70
C CYS A 595 -9.88 19.59 9.31
N ASP A 596 -9.69 20.62 8.48
CA ASP A 596 -9.68 22.02 8.93
C ASP A 596 -11.03 22.39 9.54
N ASP A 597 -12.14 22.03 8.89
CA ASP A 597 -13.49 22.24 9.43
C ASP A 597 -13.72 21.46 10.74
N ASP A 598 -13.20 20.24 10.84
CA ASP A 598 -13.28 19.43 12.07
C ASP A 598 -12.40 19.98 13.21
N ALA A 599 -11.23 20.56 12.91
CA ALA A 599 -10.38 21.24 13.88
C ALA A 599 -11.00 22.56 14.36
N LEU A 600 -11.66 23.30 13.47
CA LEU A 600 -12.38 24.54 13.79
C LEU A 600 -13.57 24.33 14.76
N ALA A 601 -14.13 23.12 14.83
CA ALA A 601 -15.14 22.78 15.83
C ALA A 601 -14.59 22.78 17.27
N GLY A 602 -13.28 22.56 17.44
CA GLY A 602 -12.63 22.43 18.74
C GLY A 602 -12.91 21.08 19.44
N PRO A 603 -12.79 21.01 20.78
CA PRO A 603 -12.90 19.76 21.51
C PRO A 603 -14.29 19.09 21.47
N THR A 604 -14.43 18.01 20.72
CA THR A 604 -15.64 17.17 20.62
C THR A 604 -15.58 16.02 21.63
N ALA A 605 -16.71 15.56 22.18
CA ALA A 605 -16.69 14.41 23.10
C ALA A 605 -16.55 13.10 22.31
N LYS A 606 -15.79 12.12 22.83
CA LYS A 606 -15.69 10.79 22.19
C LYS A 606 -17.09 10.19 22.01
N GLY A 607 -17.45 9.90 20.76
CA GLY A 607 -18.75 9.35 20.37
C GLY A 607 -19.73 10.36 19.77
N ASP A 608 -19.49 11.66 19.94
CA ASP A 608 -20.13 12.70 19.14
C ASP A 608 -19.44 12.80 17.77
N VAL A 609 -20.20 13.26 16.78
CA VAL A 609 -19.74 13.38 15.38
C VAL A 609 -19.13 14.75 15.13
N PHE A 610 -18.00 14.81 14.43
CA PHE A 610 -17.41 16.07 13.96
C PHE A 610 -18.21 16.66 12.78
N PRO A 611 -18.08 17.97 12.44
CA PRO A 611 -18.86 18.63 11.39
C PRO A 611 -18.95 17.93 10.04
N THR A 612 -17.87 17.25 9.61
CA THR A 612 -17.82 16.50 8.35
C THR A 612 -18.68 15.24 8.33
N GLY A 613 -19.01 14.68 9.49
CA GLY A 613 -19.72 13.41 9.65
C GLY A 613 -18.87 12.26 10.22
N GLN A 614 -17.58 12.50 10.47
CA GLN A 614 -16.64 11.49 10.95
C GLN A 614 -16.56 11.45 12.48
N LEU A 615 -16.20 10.28 13.04
CA LEU A 615 -15.90 10.10 14.47
C LEU A 615 -14.40 10.23 14.78
N HIS A 616 -13.56 9.88 13.81
CA HIS A 616 -12.10 9.90 13.89
C HIS A 616 -11.49 9.98 12.48
N PRO A 617 -10.23 10.43 12.33
CA PRO A 617 -9.49 10.36 11.08
C PRO A 617 -9.20 8.89 10.69
N PRO A 618 -8.92 8.61 9.41
CA PRO A 618 -8.84 9.54 8.28
C PRO A 618 -10.23 10.00 7.80
N ALA A 619 -10.34 11.28 7.42
CA ALA A 619 -11.58 11.82 6.84
C ALA A 619 -11.79 11.41 5.37
N HIS A 620 -10.69 11.26 4.62
CA HIS A 620 -10.64 10.90 3.21
C HIS A 620 -9.34 10.11 2.90
N PRO A 621 -9.21 9.44 1.74
CA PRO A 621 -7.94 8.84 1.31
C PRO A 621 -6.80 9.88 1.28
N GLY A 622 -5.62 9.51 1.78
CA GLY A 622 -4.47 10.41 1.96
C GLY A 622 -4.52 11.28 3.23
N CYS A 623 -5.60 11.26 4.02
CA CYS A 623 -5.69 12.04 5.26
C CYS A 623 -4.74 11.46 6.33
N ARG A 624 -3.72 12.24 6.70
CA ARG A 624 -2.82 11.97 7.82
C ARG A 624 -3.14 12.82 9.05
N CYS A 625 -4.40 13.06 9.39
CA CYS A 625 -4.73 13.83 10.60
C CYS A 625 -4.79 12.94 11.86
N LEU A 626 -4.87 13.55 13.04
CA LEU A 626 -4.80 12.86 14.33
C LEU A 626 -5.84 13.43 15.30
N LEU A 627 -6.41 12.60 16.18
CA LEU A 627 -7.10 13.08 17.38
C LEU A 627 -6.13 13.09 18.56
N VAL A 628 -6.23 14.12 19.39
CA VAL A 628 -5.52 14.16 20.68
C VAL A 628 -6.48 14.64 21.78
N PRO A 629 -6.25 14.28 23.06
CA PRO A 629 -7.06 14.81 24.15
C PRO A 629 -6.92 16.33 24.25
N ALA A 630 -8.02 17.01 24.56
CA ALA A 630 -8.03 18.48 24.70
C ALA A 630 -7.33 18.98 25.98
N ASP A 631 -7.10 18.08 26.94
CA ASP A 631 -6.42 18.34 28.22
C ASP A 631 -4.94 17.84 28.23
N ALA A 632 -4.38 17.46 27.07
CA ALA A 632 -3.02 16.90 26.91
C ALA A 632 -1.92 17.98 26.82
#